data_AF-A0A183JZW7-F1
#
_entry.id   AF-A0A183JZW7-F1
#
_cell.length_a   1.000
_cell.length_b   1.000
_cell.length_c   1.000
_cell.angle_alpha   90.00
_cell.angle_beta   90.00
_cell.angle_gamma   90.00
#
_symmetry.space_group_name_H-M   'P 1'
#
loop_
_entity.id
_entity.type
_entity.pdbx_description
1 polymer ?
#
loop_
_entity_poly.entity_id
_entity_poly.type
_entity_poly.pdbx_seq_one_letter_code
_entity_poly.pdbx_strand_id
1 'polypeptide(L)'
;MQPINRPVHITAPLRIPTKLAAALPFAYKPKPSRKEALAMLGGDPVKAALNAEIPAPVKTADEMESESRQELIMRLRQLHSDFMQRQKEKMINRVTKHKKQLAKENAIKAANERKRRKQYFARRSSRGGKRARRPNGED
;
A
#
# COMPACT_ATOMS: atom_id res chain seq x y z
N MET A 1 6.24 27.37 19.59
CA MET A 1 6.71 26.78 18.33
C MET A 1 5.56 26.74 17.35
N GLN A 2 5.74 27.28 16.14
CA GLN A 2 4.68 27.27 15.12
C GLN A 2 4.64 25.89 14.41
N PRO A 3 3.45 25.34 14.12
CA PRO A 3 3.32 24.06 13.43
C PRO A 3 3.79 24.18 11.97
N ILE A 4 4.71 23.33 11.55
CA ILE A 4 5.19 23.28 10.16
C ILE A 4 4.16 22.53 9.32
N ASN A 5 3.45 23.23 8.44
CA ASN A 5 2.58 22.60 7.45
C ASN A 5 3.45 21.93 6.37
N ARG A 6 3.44 20.59 6.33
CA ARG A 6 4.20 19.82 5.35
C ARG A 6 3.29 19.49 4.16
N PRO A 7 3.67 19.83 2.93
CA PRO A 7 2.90 19.43 1.76
C PRO A 7 2.85 17.90 1.64
N VAL A 8 1.77 17.39 1.06
CA VAL A 8 1.63 15.96 0.77
C VAL A 8 2.70 15.57 -0.25
N HIS A 9 3.56 14.62 0.11
CA HIS A 9 4.58 14.13 -0.79
C HIS A 9 3.96 13.17 -1.81
N ILE A 10 3.89 13.59 -3.06
CA ILE A 10 3.47 12.75 -4.19
C ILE A 10 4.74 12.27 -4.88
N THR A 11 4.94 10.95 -4.93
CA THR A 11 6.11 10.34 -5.56
C THR A 11 5.99 10.42 -7.08
N ALA A 12 7.11 10.70 -7.75
CA ALA A 12 7.16 10.67 -9.21
C ALA A 12 6.84 9.25 -9.72
N PRO A 13 6.11 9.11 -10.85
CA PRO A 13 5.82 7.80 -11.41
C PRO A 13 7.11 7.05 -11.78
N LEU A 14 7.10 5.73 -11.64
CA LEU A 14 8.25 4.88 -11.95
C LEU A 14 8.56 4.96 -13.46
N ARG A 15 9.74 5.48 -13.80
CA ARG A 15 10.23 5.57 -15.18
C ARG A 15 11.26 4.48 -15.45
N ILE A 16 10.98 3.62 -16.42
CA ILE A 16 11.88 2.53 -16.83
C ILE A 16 12.67 2.98 -18.06
N PRO A 17 14.01 2.86 -18.08
CA PRO A 17 14.81 3.10 -19.27
C PRO A 17 14.35 2.25 -20.45
N THR A 18 14.31 2.84 -21.65
CA THR A 18 13.84 2.16 -22.87
C THR A 18 14.63 0.90 -23.18
N LYS A 19 15.95 0.91 -22.94
CA LYS A 19 16.83 -0.26 -23.09
C LYS A 19 16.38 -1.44 -22.21
N LEU A 20 16.00 -1.16 -20.97
CA LEU A 20 15.51 -2.19 -20.05
C LEU A 20 14.13 -2.68 -20.45
N ALA A 21 13.23 -1.76 -20.80
CA ALA A 21 11.89 -2.12 -21.26
C ALA A 21 11.90 -3.00 -22.53
N ALA A 22 12.84 -2.74 -23.46
CA ALA A 22 13.00 -3.52 -24.68
C ALA A 22 13.52 -4.95 -24.41
N ALA A 23 14.39 -5.11 -23.41
CA ALA A 23 14.97 -6.38 -23.00
C ALA A 23 14.02 -7.26 -22.16
N LEU A 24 12.88 -6.72 -21.69
CA LEU A 24 11.88 -7.50 -20.97
C LEU A 24 11.23 -8.57 -21.88
N PRO A 25 10.90 -9.75 -21.35
CA PRO A 25 10.09 -10.73 -22.08
C PRO A 25 8.73 -10.13 -22.48
N PHE A 26 8.15 -10.60 -23.59
CA PHE A 26 6.90 -10.06 -24.16
C PHE A 26 5.76 -9.94 -23.14
N ALA A 27 5.61 -10.91 -22.24
CA ALA A 27 4.58 -10.91 -21.20
C ALA A 27 4.69 -9.74 -20.20
N TYR A 28 5.89 -9.20 -20.01
CA TYR A 28 6.20 -8.14 -19.03
C TYR A 28 6.52 -6.80 -19.66
N LYS A 29 6.48 -6.69 -21.00
CA LYS A 29 6.68 -5.40 -21.67
C LYS A 29 5.54 -4.45 -21.26
N PRO A 30 5.87 -3.21 -20.86
CA PRO A 30 4.85 -2.22 -20.55
C PRO A 30 4.03 -1.96 -21.82
N LYS A 31 2.72 -2.18 -21.74
CA LYS A 31 1.82 -1.96 -22.87
C LYS A 31 1.51 -0.46 -22.95
N PRO A 32 1.78 0.21 -24.08
CA PRO A 32 1.39 1.59 -24.23
C PRO A 32 -0.14 1.69 -24.15
N SER A 33 -0.63 2.76 -23.51
CA SER A 33 -2.06 3.08 -23.55
C SER A 33 -2.49 3.40 -24.98
N ARG A 34 -3.78 3.26 -25.30
CA ARG A 34 -4.31 3.56 -26.64
C ARG A 34 -3.92 4.98 -27.11
N LYS A 35 -3.91 5.95 -26.20
CA LYS A 35 -3.53 7.34 -26.48
C LYS A 35 -2.04 7.46 -26.81
N GLU A 36 -1.18 6.78 -26.07
CA GLU A 36 0.27 6.76 -26.32
C GLU A 36 0.59 6.06 -27.63
N ALA A 37 -0.06 4.93 -27.92
CA ALA A 37 0.10 4.22 -29.17
C ALA A 37 -0.33 5.07 -30.38
N LEU A 38 -1.45 5.79 -30.27
CA LEU A 38 -1.91 6.73 -31.30
C LEU A 38 -0.94 7.91 -31.48
N ALA A 39 -0.41 8.46 -30.38
CA ALA A 39 0.58 9.53 -30.45
C ALA A 39 1.88 9.09 -31.17
N MET A 40 2.31 7.84 -30.97
CA MET A 40 3.45 7.27 -31.70
C MET A 40 3.20 7.11 -33.20
N LEU A 41 1.93 6.96 -33.61
CA LEU A 41 1.52 6.83 -35.01
C LEU A 41 1.24 8.19 -35.69
N GLY A 42 1.61 9.30 -35.06
CA GLY A 42 1.37 10.65 -35.60
C GLY A 42 0.07 11.30 -35.12
N GLY A 43 -0.60 10.73 -34.11
CA GLY A 43 -1.81 11.29 -33.51
C GLY A 43 -3.11 10.69 -34.06
N ASP A 44 -4.22 11.34 -33.73
CA ASP A 44 -5.56 10.96 -34.21
C ASP A 44 -5.93 11.83 -35.42
N PRO A 45 -5.89 11.27 -36.65
CA PRO A 45 -6.14 12.05 -37.86
C PRO A 45 -7.56 12.64 -37.91
N VAL A 46 -8.53 11.98 -37.27
CA VAL A 46 -9.92 12.46 -37.21
C VAL A 46 -10.01 13.72 -36.36
N LYS A 47 -9.34 13.73 -35.19
CA LYS A 47 -9.28 14.92 -34.34
C LYS A 47 -8.49 16.06 -34.98
N ALA A 48 -7.41 15.74 -35.70
CA ALA A 48 -6.62 16.74 -36.40
C ALA A 48 -7.45 17.45 -37.49
N ALA A 49 -8.22 16.69 -38.28
CA ALA A 49 -9.11 17.25 -39.29
C ALA A 49 -10.27 18.06 -38.68
N LEU A 50 -10.90 17.55 -37.62
CA LEU A 50 -12.04 18.21 -36.96
C LEU A 50 -11.64 19.56 -36.34
N ASN A 51 -10.41 19.70 -35.86
CA ASN A 51 -9.91 20.94 -35.25
C ASN A 51 -9.28 21.92 -36.26
N ALA A 52 -9.04 21.51 -37.51
CA ALA A 52 -8.35 22.36 -38.50
C ALA A 52 -9.24 23.50 -39.02
N GLU A 53 -10.57 23.35 -38.97
CA GLU A 53 -11.53 24.28 -39.59
C GLU A 53 -12.40 25.03 -38.59
N ILE A 54 -12.32 24.73 -37.28
CA ILE A 54 -13.22 25.30 -36.28
C ILE A 54 -12.53 26.48 -35.57
N PRO A 55 -13.03 27.72 -35.70
CA PRO A 55 -12.53 28.86 -34.92
C PRO A 55 -12.74 28.62 -33.43
N ALA A 56 -11.84 29.15 -32.60
CA ALA A 56 -11.87 28.93 -31.16
C ALA A 56 -13.25 29.32 -30.59
N PRO A 57 -13.90 28.45 -29.79
CA PRO A 57 -15.24 28.71 -29.27
C PRO A 57 -15.25 29.97 -28.39
N VAL A 58 -16.13 30.91 -28.71
CA VAL A 58 -16.36 32.14 -27.95
C VAL A 58 -17.32 31.81 -26.79
N LYS A 59 -16.79 31.73 -25.57
CA LYS A 59 -17.60 31.50 -24.36
C LYS A 59 -18.35 32.77 -23.99
N THR A 60 -19.67 32.68 -23.81
CA THR A 60 -20.50 33.79 -23.29
C THR A 60 -20.51 33.77 -21.76
N ALA A 61 -20.70 34.94 -21.14
CA ALA A 61 -20.54 35.13 -19.69
C ALA A 61 -21.51 34.30 -18.82
N ASP A 62 -22.67 33.89 -19.35
CA ASP A 62 -23.64 33.05 -18.62
C ASP A 62 -23.18 31.59 -18.43
N GLU A 63 -22.28 31.07 -19.28
CA GLU A 63 -21.71 29.72 -19.12
C GLU A 63 -20.64 29.65 -18.02
N MET A 64 -20.27 30.79 -17.42
CA MET A 64 -19.22 30.87 -16.40
C MET A 64 -19.74 30.69 -14.98
N GLU A 65 -21.04 30.91 -14.73
CA GLU A 65 -21.61 31.00 -13.37
C GLU A 65 -22.35 29.72 -12.91
N SER A 66 -22.61 28.77 -13.81
CA SER A 66 -23.31 27.52 -13.46
C SER A 66 -22.39 26.31 -13.67
N GLU A 67 -22.15 25.54 -12.58
CA GLU A 67 -21.42 24.26 -12.67
C GLU A 67 -22.11 23.40 -13.74
N SER A 68 -21.36 23.03 -14.77
CA SER A 68 -21.88 22.11 -15.78
C SER A 68 -22.26 20.80 -15.09
N ARG A 69 -23.30 20.11 -15.59
CA ARG A 69 -23.72 18.80 -15.04
C ARG A 69 -22.54 17.81 -14.92
N GLN A 70 -21.56 17.91 -15.83
CA GLN A 70 -20.36 17.08 -15.82
C GLN A 70 -19.43 17.41 -14.64
N GLU A 71 -19.20 18.69 -14.35
CA GLU A 71 -18.40 19.15 -13.22
C GLU A 71 -19.04 18.75 -11.88
N LEU A 72 -20.36 18.89 -11.76
CA LEU A 72 -21.09 18.44 -10.58
C LEU A 72 -20.91 16.94 -10.35
N ILE A 73 -21.07 16.11 -11.40
CA ILE A 73 -20.87 14.66 -11.31
C ILE A 73 -19.42 14.33 -10.92
N MET A 74 -18.43 15.02 -11.49
CA MET A 74 -17.02 14.82 -11.17
C MET A 74 -16.74 15.15 -9.70
N ARG A 75 -17.26 16.29 -9.21
CA ARG A 75 -17.14 16.72 -7.81
C ARG A 75 -17.76 15.71 -6.85
N LEU A 76 -18.95 15.21 -7.15
CA LEU A 76 -19.62 14.18 -6.34
C LEU A 76 -18.82 12.87 -6.30
N ARG A 77 -18.25 12.44 -7.44
CA ARG A 77 -17.38 11.25 -7.49
C ARG A 77 -16.13 11.43 -6.64
N GLN A 78 -15.51 12.61 -6.69
CA GLN A 78 -14.34 12.93 -5.89
C GLN A 78 -14.66 12.90 -4.39
N LEU A 79 -15.73 13.58 -3.96
CA LEU A 79 -16.17 13.58 -2.56
C LEU A 79 -16.46 12.16 -2.03
N HIS A 80 -17.09 11.33 -2.85
CA HIS A 80 -17.35 9.94 -2.50
C HIS A 80 -16.05 9.14 -2.36
N SER A 81 -15.11 9.31 -3.29
CA SER A 81 -13.81 8.64 -3.22
C SER A 81 -13.01 9.05 -1.97
N ASP A 82 -13.03 10.33 -1.61
CA ASP A 82 -12.36 10.86 -0.42
C ASP A 82 -13.01 10.36 0.87
N PHE A 83 -14.34 10.21 0.89
CA PHE A 83 -15.05 9.61 2.01
C PHE A 83 -14.64 8.14 2.20
N MET A 84 -14.63 7.36 1.12
CA MET A 84 -14.26 5.94 1.17
C MET A 84 -12.80 5.75 1.59
N GLN A 85 -11.89 6.59 1.12
CA GLN A 85 -10.49 6.59 1.56
C GLN A 85 -10.37 6.87 3.06
N ARG A 86 -11.06 7.90 3.57
CA ARG A 86 -11.07 8.23 5.01
C ARG A 86 -11.60 7.08 5.88
N GLN A 87 -12.64 6.38 5.44
CA GLN A 87 -13.15 5.21 6.18
C GLN A 87 -12.15 4.05 6.17
N LYS A 88 -11.53 3.79 5.02
CA LYS A 88 -10.48 2.76 4.90
C LYS A 88 -9.29 3.06 5.81
N GLU A 89 -8.82 4.30 5.87
CA GLU A 89 -7.73 4.71 6.76
C GLU A 89 -8.07 4.52 8.24
N LYS A 90 -9.28 4.92 8.66
CA LYS A 90 -9.76 4.67 10.03
C LYS A 90 -9.74 3.17 10.37
N MET A 91 -10.21 2.34 9.45
CA MET A 91 -10.18 0.88 9.61
C MET A 91 -8.75 0.35 9.71
N ILE A 92 -7.84 0.77 8.83
CA ILE A 92 -6.42 0.39 8.86
C ILE A 92 -5.80 0.76 10.21
N ASN A 93 -6.06 1.97 10.71
CA ASN A 93 -5.53 2.42 12.01
C ASN A 93 -6.04 1.57 13.18
N ARG A 94 -7.32 1.21 13.18
CA ARG A 94 -7.90 0.32 14.22
C ARG A 94 -7.28 -1.07 14.16
N VAL A 95 -7.23 -1.68 12.97
CA VAL A 95 -6.71 -3.03 12.77
C VAL A 95 -5.22 -3.10 13.09
N THR A 96 -4.43 -2.14 12.65
CA THR A 96 -2.98 -2.10 12.94
C THR A 96 -2.71 -1.93 14.43
N LYS A 97 -3.47 -1.09 15.14
CA LYS A 97 -3.41 -0.97 16.61
C LYS A 97 -3.71 -2.30 17.30
N HIS A 98 -4.79 -2.96 16.89
CA HIS A 98 -5.18 -4.26 17.44
C HIS A 98 -4.12 -5.34 17.18
N LYS A 99 -3.61 -5.44 15.94
CA LYS A 99 -2.51 -6.37 15.59
C LYS A 99 -1.26 -6.12 16.44
N LYS A 100 -0.92 -4.86 16.72
CA LYS A 100 0.20 -4.52 17.62
C LYS A 100 -0.04 -5.00 19.05
N GLN A 101 -1.27 -4.91 19.56
CA GLN A 101 -1.61 -5.42 20.90
C GLN A 101 -1.49 -6.95 20.96
N LEU A 102 -2.09 -7.65 19.99
CA LEU A 102 -1.97 -9.11 19.89
C LEU A 102 -0.52 -9.58 19.80
N ALA A 103 0.31 -8.88 19.01
CA ALA A 103 1.73 -9.20 18.91
C ALA A 103 2.45 -9.08 20.26
N LYS A 104 2.14 -8.05 21.07
CA LYS A 104 2.69 -7.89 22.43
C LYS A 104 2.25 -9.02 23.36
N GLU A 105 0.96 -9.34 23.38
CA GLU A 105 0.43 -10.42 24.22
C GLU A 105 1.02 -11.78 23.84
N ASN A 106 1.14 -12.07 22.54
CA ASN A 106 1.74 -13.30 22.06
C ASN A 106 3.24 -13.39 22.42
N ALA A 107 3.97 -12.27 22.36
CA ALA A 107 5.36 -12.23 22.81
C ALA A 107 5.49 -12.53 24.32
N ILE A 108 4.60 -11.98 25.14
CA ILE A 108 4.54 -12.26 26.59
C ILE A 108 4.22 -13.74 26.84
N LYS A 109 3.20 -14.29 26.15
CA LYS A 109 2.83 -15.71 26.26
C LYS A 109 4.00 -16.63 25.88
N ALA A 110 4.68 -16.36 24.77
CA ALA A 110 5.84 -17.12 24.33
C ALA A 110 7.01 -17.04 25.33
N ALA A 111 7.28 -15.87 25.90
CA ALA A 111 8.31 -15.70 26.93
C ALA A 111 7.96 -16.47 28.22
N ASN A 112 6.71 -16.42 28.66
CA ASN A 112 6.23 -17.15 29.83
C ASN A 112 6.28 -18.66 29.60
N GLU A 113 5.89 -19.12 28.42
CA GLU A 113 5.98 -20.53 28.05
C GLU A 113 7.44 -21.02 28.06
N ARG A 114 8.36 -20.23 27.49
CA ARG A 114 9.80 -20.53 27.54
C ARG A 114 10.31 -20.66 28.99
N LYS A 115 9.90 -19.73 29.87
CA LYS A 115 10.23 -19.80 31.32
C LYS A 115 9.66 -21.06 31.97
N ARG A 116 8.38 -21.38 31.72
CA ARG A 116 7.72 -22.59 32.25
C ARG A 116 8.41 -23.87 31.79
N ARG A 117 8.72 -23.99 30.48
CA ARG A 117 9.46 -25.13 29.93
C ARG A 117 10.83 -25.29 30.60
N LYS A 118 11.60 -24.19 30.76
CA LYS A 118 12.90 -24.22 31.45
C LYS A 118 12.78 -24.72 32.89
N GLN A 119 11.80 -24.22 33.65
CA GLN A 119 11.55 -24.66 35.03
C GLN A 119 11.13 -26.13 35.11
N TYR A 120 10.28 -26.60 34.19
CA TYR A 120 9.87 -28.00 34.11
C TYR A 120 11.08 -28.92 33.94
N PHE A 121 11.97 -28.63 32.99
CA PHE A 121 13.18 -29.43 32.77
C PHE A 121 14.16 -29.36 33.94
N ALA A 122 14.32 -28.21 34.61
CA ALA A 122 15.13 -28.11 35.82
C ALA A 122 14.59 -28.99 36.97
N ARG A 123 13.27 -29.00 37.19
CA ARG A 123 12.63 -29.85 38.21
C ARG A 123 12.66 -31.35 37.85
N ARG A 124 12.57 -31.68 36.56
CA ARG A 124 12.58 -33.07 36.08
C ARG A 124 13.99 -33.67 36.10
N SER A 125 15.01 -32.89 35.73
CA SER A 125 16.42 -33.32 35.81
C SER A 125 16.91 -33.49 37.24
N SER A 126 16.45 -32.67 38.20
CA SER A 126 16.81 -32.84 39.61
C SER A 126 16.15 -34.05 40.28
N ARG A 127 14.95 -34.48 39.83
CA ARG A 127 14.28 -35.70 40.32
C ARG A 127 14.78 -37.00 39.67
N GLY A 128 15.48 -36.93 38.55
CA GLY A 128 16.00 -38.10 37.81
C GLY A 128 17.53 -38.28 37.82
N GLY A 129 18.29 -37.29 38.30
CA GLY A 129 19.75 -37.21 38.11
C GLY A 129 20.64 -37.66 39.27
N LYS A 130 20.09 -38.27 40.34
CA LYS A 130 20.89 -38.89 41.43
C LYS A 130 20.68 -40.40 41.51
N ARG A 131 20.80 -41.09 40.37
CA ARG A 131 21.07 -42.54 40.31
C ARG A 131 22.44 -42.79 39.65
N ALA A 132 23.48 -42.23 40.26
CA ALA A 132 24.89 -42.57 40.07
C ALA A 132 25.60 -42.03 41.31
N ARG A 133 26.22 -42.79 42.21
CA ARG A 133 26.85 -44.11 42.16
C ARG A 133 26.49 -44.85 43.46
N ARG A 134 26.18 -46.15 43.39
CA ARG A 134 26.27 -47.03 44.56
C ARG A 134 27.76 -47.29 44.80
N PRO A 135 28.34 -47.07 45.99
CA PRO A 135 29.51 -47.81 46.40
C PRO A 135 29.00 -49.19 46.83
N ASN A 136 29.20 -50.21 46.00
CA ASN A 136 29.22 -51.56 46.52
C ASN A 136 30.60 -51.73 47.17
N GLY A 137 30.64 -51.85 48.49
CA GLY A 137 31.84 -52.15 49.25
C GLY A 137 31.53 -52.25 50.74
N GLU A 138 31.74 -53.46 51.28
CA GLU A 138 31.96 -53.81 52.70
C GLU A 138 30.69 -53.76 53.60
N ASP A 139 30.25 -54.80 54.32
CA ASP A 139 30.82 -56.08 54.79
C ASP A 139 29.81 -57.24 54.66
#